data_AF-A0A972A6R8-F1
#
_entry.id   AF-A0A972A6R8-F1
#
_cell.length_a   1.000
_cell.length_b   1.000
_cell.length_c   1.000
_cell.angle_alpha   90.00
_cell.angle_beta   90.00
_cell.angle_gamma   90.00
#
_symmetry.space_group_name_H-M   'P 1'
#
loop_
_entity.id
_entity.type
_entity.pdbx_description
1 polymer ?
#
loop_
_entity_poly.entity_id
_entity_poly.type
_entity_poly.pdbx_seq_one_letter_code
_entity_poly.pdbx_strand_id
1 'polypeptide(L)'
;MESFYYFFIAIVCDDELIERRMRVGRGVTDENWVKSSLEFNRWLKENADKTESKMTLLDNSTLTPEEAAVIIDQWILNNIKGTE
;
A
#
# COMPACT_ATOMS: atom_id res chain seq x y z
N MET A 1 12.85 -5.28 28.53
CA MET A 1 11.91 -5.59 27.44
C MET A 1 12.44 -4.86 26.23
N GLU A 2 12.89 -5.56 25.21
CA GLU A 2 13.32 -4.91 23.96
C GLU A 2 12.09 -4.33 23.26
N SER A 3 12.17 -3.06 22.86
CA SER A 3 11.16 -2.42 22.03
C SER A 3 11.49 -2.68 20.57
N PHE A 4 10.62 -3.39 19.87
CA PHE A 4 10.71 -3.57 18.43
C PHE A 4 9.97 -2.43 17.72
N TYR A 5 10.60 -1.84 16.71
CA TYR A 5 9.97 -0.84 15.85
C TYR A 5 9.40 -1.54 14.62
N TYR A 6 8.11 -1.35 14.37
CA TYR A 6 7.42 -1.86 13.19
C TYR A 6 7.11 -0.72 12.24
N PHE A 7 7.45 -0.92 10.98
CA PHE A 7 7.28 0.04 9.90
C PHE A 7 6.29 -0.54 8.89
N PHE A 8 5.23 0.22 8.59
CA PHE A 8 4.18 -0.20 7.66
C PHE A 8 4.13 0.74 6.46
N ILE A 9 4.19 0.17 5.25
CA ILE A 9 3.87 0.86 4.01
C ILE A 9 2.68 0.15 3.39
N ALA A 10 1.61 0.89 3.12
CA ALA A 10 0.46 0.40 2.40
C ALA A 10 0.49 0.89 0.96
N ILE A 11 0.39 -0.05 0.02
CA ILE A 11 0.36 0.24 -1.42
C ILE A 11 -1.08 0.44 -1.84
N VAL A 12 -1.38 1.61 -2.38
CA VAL A 12 -2.72 1.99 -2.85
C VAL A 12 -2.66 2.41 -4.31
N CYS A 13 -3.81 2.45 -4.97
CA CYS A 13 -3.95 3.07 -6.28
C CYS A 13 -5.39 3.54 -6.51
N ASP A 14 -5.66 4.19 -7.62
CA ASP A 14 -7.01 4.59 -8.01
C ASP A 14 -7.96 3.39 -8.11
N ASP A 15 -9.22 3.61 -7.79
CA ASP A 15 -10.22 2.55 -7.70
C ASP A 15 -10.44 1.88 -9.06
N GLU A 16 -10.50 2.66 -10.14
CA GLU A 16 -10.63 2.14 -11.49
C GLU A 16 -9.41 1.28 -11.89
N LEU A 17 -8.22 1.65 -11.40
CA LEU A 17 -6.99 0.92 -11.66
C LEU A 17 -6.93 -0.39 -10.90
N ILE A 18 -7.28 -0.42 -9.61
CA ILE A 18 -7.27 -1.68 -8.85
C ILE A 18 -8.30 -2.65 -9.42
N GLU A 19 -9.51 -2.18 -9.75
CA GLU A 19 -10.54 -3.01 -10.39
C GLU A 19 -10.06 -3.57 -11.73
N ARG A 20 -9.54 -2.73 -12.62
CA ARG A 20 -8.99 -3.17 -13.91
C ARG A 20 -7.85 -4.18 -13.74
N ARG A 21 -6.91 -3.92 -12.83
CA ARG A 21 -5.77 -4.80 -12.55
C ARG A 21 -6.21 -6.14 -11.97
N MET A 22 -7.33 -6.20 -11.25
CA MET A 22 -7.89 -7.45 -10.73
C MET A 22 -8.61 -8.24 -11.83
N ARG A 23 -9.55 -7.59 -12.53
CA ARG A 23 -10.38 -8.27 -13.54
C ARG A 23 -9.58 -8.64 -14.78
N VAL A 24 -8.90 -7.68 -15.38
CA VAL A 24 -8.17 -7.86 -16.64
C VAL A 24 -6.76 -8.37 -16.38
N GLY A 25 -6.07 -7.79 -15.39
CA GLY A 25 -4.68 -8.15 -15.11
C GLY A 25 -4.51 -9.51 -14.44
N ARG A 26 -5.47 -9.93 -13.61
CA ARG A 26 -5.40 -11.17 -12.81
C ARG A 26 -6.52 -12.17 -13.10
N GLY A 27 -7.49 -11.83 -13.94
CA GLY A 27 -8.60 -12.71 -14.27
C GLY A 27 -9.55 -12.99 -13.10
N VAL A 28 -9.63 -12.09 -12.11
CA VAL A 28 -10.53 -12.27 -10.96
C VAL A 28 -11.99 -12.12 -11.43
N THR A 29 -12.77 -13.17 -11.22
CA THR A 29 -14.21 -13.22 -11.55
C THR A 29 -15.13 -13.19 -10.33
N ASP A 30 -14.58 -13.29 -9.12
CA ASP A 30 -15.35 -13.18 -7.88
C ASP A 30 -15.64 -11.71 -7.57
N GLU A 31 -16.91 -11.32 -7.70
CA GLU A 31 -17.38 -9.96 -7.43
C GLU A 31 -17.20 -9.52 -5.98
N ASN A 32 -17.35 -10.43 -5.02
CA ASN A 32 -17.14 -10.10 -3.60
C ASN A 32 -15.67 -9.82 -3.33
N TRP A 33 -14.77 -10.51 -4.02
CA TRP A 33 -13.33 -10.30 -3.91
C TRP A 33 -12.91 -8.94 -4.52
N VAL A 34 -13.46 -8.57 -5.68
CA VAL A 34 -13.22 -7.25 -6.29
C VAL A 34 -13.75 -6.14 -5.38
N LYS A 35 -14.98 -6.28 -4.88
CA LYS A 35 -15.61 -5.31 -3.99
C LYS A 35 -14.82 -5.11 -2.69
N SER A 36 -14.45 -6.20 -2.01
CA SER A 36 -13.71 -6.10 -0.75
C SER A 36 -12.32 -5.48 -0.94
N SER A 37 -11.67 -5.75 -2.08
CA SER A 37 -10.37 -5.14 -2.41
C SER A 37 -10.49 -3.63 -2.67
N LEU A 38 -11.55 -3.19 -3.36
CA LEU A 38 -11.86 -1.77 -3.55
C LEU A 38 -12.15 -1.06 -2.22
N GLU A 39 -12.99 -1.67 -1.39
CA GLU A 39 -13.32 -1.14 -0.06
C GLU A 39 -12.09 -1.04 0.82
N PHE A 40 -11.21 -2.04 0.81
CA PHE A 40 -9.98 -2.02 1.59
C PHE A 40 -8.97 -0.97 1.06
N ASN A 41 -8.83 -0.81 -0.25
CA ASN A 41 -8.01 0.23 -0.85
C ASN A 41 -8.46 1.64 -0.42
N ARG A 42 -9.78 1.91 -0.44
CA ARG A 42 -10.35 3.17 0.05
C ARG A 42 -10.11 3.36 1.54
N TRP A 43 -10.35 2.31 2.33
CA TRP A 43 -10.12 2.35 3.76
C TRP A 43 -8.67 2.70 4.10
N LEU A 44 -7.68 2.13 3.39
CA LEU A 44 -6.27 2.47 3.57
C LEU A 44 -6.01 3.96 3.30
N LYS A 45 -6.53 4.49 2.19
CA LYS A 45 -6.39 5.92 1.85
C LYS A 45 -6.95 6.84 2.94
N GLU A 46 -8.02 6.42 3.62
CA GLU A 46 -8.71 7.21 4.62
C GLU A 46 -8.21 7.03 6.06
N ASN A 47 -7.53 5.91 6.37
CA ASN A 47 -7.28 5.49 7.76
C ASN A 47 -5.82 5.12 8.06
N ALA A 48 -4.93 5.03 7.07
CA ALA A 48 -3.54 4.64 7.27
C ALA A 48 -2.79 5.48 8.33
N ASP A 49 -3.10 6.76 8.45
CA ASP A 49 -2.50 7.67 9.43
C ASP A 49 -3.17 7.63 10.81
N LYS A 50 -4.30 6.92 10.93
CA LYS A 50 -5.14 6.81 12.13
C LYS A 50 -5.00 5.46 12.86
N THR A 51 -4.28 4.50 12.28
CA THR A 51 -4.02 3.21 12.93
C THR A 51 -3.03 3.34 14.08
N GLU A 52 -3.06 2.38 15.02
CA GLU A 52 -2.16 2.36 16.18
C GLU A 52 -0.69 2.47 15.78
N SER A 53 -0.29 1.71 14.75
CA SER A 53 0.95 1.96 14.02
C SER A 53 0.61 2.68 12.73
N LYS A 54 1.03 3.94 12.61
CA LYS A 54 0.82 4.74 11.39
C LYS A 54 1.46 4.06 10.19
N MET A 55 0.69 3.93 9.11
CA MET A 55 1.18 3.39 7.86
C MET A 55 1.51 4.54 6.92
N THR A 56 2.66 4.47 6.24
CA THR A 56 2.92 5.35 5.10
C THR A 56 2.15 4.84 3.89
N LEU A 57 1.50 5.72 3.15
CA LEU A 57 0.88 5.38 1.88
C LEU A 57 1.88 5.56 0.73
N LEU A 58 1.91 4.58 -0.17
CA LEU A 58 2.50 4.74 -1.49
C LEU A 58 1.41 4.52 -2.55
N ASP A 59 1.06 5.59 -3.25
CA ASP A 59 0.17 5.52 -4.41
C ASP A 59 0.98 5.09 -5.65
N ASN A 60 0.65 3.94 -6.22
CA ASN A 60 1.31 3.40 -7.41
C ASN A 60 0.47 3.47 -8.69
N SER A 61 -0.50 4.39 -8.74
CA SER A 61 -1.38 4.58 -9.90
C SER A 61 -0.61 4.90 -11.17
N THR A 62 0.45 5.71 -11.05
CA THR A 62 1.29 6.16 -12.17
C THR A 62 2.69 5.54 -12.18
N LEU A 63 3.00 4.68 -11.20
CA LEU A 63 4.33 4.10 -11.04
C LEU A 63 4.42 2.73 -11.70
N THR A 64 5.57 2.47 -12.31
CA THR A 64 6.02 1.11 -12.60
C THR A 64 6.40 0.38 -11.31
N PRO A 65 6.43 -0.96 -11.33
CA PRO A 65 6.95 -1.74 -10.20
C PRO A 65 8.38 -1.32 -9.78
N GLU A 66 9.25 -1.03 -10.74
CA GLU A 66 10.63 -0.62 -10.51
C GLU A 66 10.72 0.74 -9.81
N GLU A 67 9.93 1.72 -10.25
CA GLU A 67 9.87 3.04 -9.60
C GLU A 67 9.30 2.95 -8.18
N ALA A 68 8.24 2.16 -7.98
CA ALA A 68 7.69 1.92 -6.65
C ALA A 68 8.71 1.25 -5.72
N ALA A 69 9.48 0.28 -6.23
CA ALA A 69 10.53 -0.38 -5.45
C ALA A 69 11.64 0.60 -5.02
N VAL A 70 12.09 1.50 -5.91
CA VAL A 70 13.08 2.53 -5.58
C VAL A 70 12.57 3.48 -4.49
N ILE A 71 11.31 3.89 -4.56
CA ILE A 71 10.70 4.76 -3.54
C ILE A 71 10.63 4.05 -2.18
N ILE A 72 10.24 2.78 -2.17
CA ILE A 72 10.19 1.98 -0.94
C ILE A 72 11.59 1.79 -0.35
N ASP A 73 12.60 1.47 -1.16
CA ASP A 73 13.98 1.31 -0.70
C ASP A 73 14.50 2.59 -0.03
N GLN A 74 14.29 3.75 -0.66
CA GLN A 74 14.67 5.03 -0.08
C GLN A 74 13.90 5.33 1.22
N TRP A 75 12.61 5.01 1.28
CA TRP A 75 11.81 5.16 2.49
C TRP A 75 12.35 4.28 3.63
N ILE A 76 12.70 3.02 3.34
CA ILE A 76 13.28 2.07 4.30
C ILE A 76 14.60 2.63 4.85
N LEU A 77 15.50 3.07 3.97
CA LEU A 77 16.79 3.63 4.37
C LEU A 77 16.64 4.87 5.25
N ASN A 78 15.68 5.74 4.97
CA ASN A 78 15.44 6.95 5.76
C ASN A 78 14.82 6.67 7.13
N ASN A 79 13.97 5.66 7.24
CA ASN A 79 13.27 5.33 8.49
C ASN A 79 14.07 4.38 9.40
N ILE A 80 14.95 3.54 8.84
CA ILE A 80 15.85 2.66 9.60
C ILE A 80 17.12 3.39 10.04
N LYS A 81 17.64 4.37 9.27
CA LYS A 81 18.83 5.13 9.70
C LYS A 81 18.55 6.19 10.76
N GLY A 82 17.29 6.57 10.96
CA GLY A 82 16.87 7.52 12.00
C GLY A 82 16.74 6.92 13.41
N THR A 83 17.08 5.64 13.58
CA THR A 83 17.00 4.91 14.87
C THR A 83 18.36 4.69 15.56
N GLU A 84 19.41 5.41 15.14
CA GLU A 84 20.69 5.50 15.86
C GLU A 84 20.72 6.65 16.87
#